data_AF-A0A1F2XR65-F1
#
_entry.id   AF-A0A1F2XR65-F1
#
_cell.length_a   1.000
_cell.length_b   1.000
_cell.length_c   1.000
_cell.angle_alpha   90.00
_cell.angle_beta   90.00
_cell.angle_gamma   90.00
#
_symmetry.space_group_name_H-M   'P 1'
#
loop_
_entity.id
_entity.type
_entity.pdbx_description
1 polymer ?
#
loop_
_entity_poly.entity_id
_entity_poly.type
_entity_poly.pdbx_seq_one_letter_code
_entity_poly.pdbx_strand_id
1 'polypeptide(L)'
;MGCDALLKATQVDGVYSADPEKTPNARRYDRLTYDDVLKQDLRIMDGAAIALARDNRIPIIVFSIKSQGGLAAVLQGKGSSTTIDGGGA
;
A
#
# COMPACT_ATOMS: atom_id res chain seq x y z
N MET A 1 9.33 -8.69 14.67
CA MET A 1 8.72 -7.37 14.99
C MET A 1 7.29 -7.65 15.44
N GLY A 2 6.85 -7.13 16.58
CA GLY A 2 5.51 -7.39 17.13
C GLY A 2 4.52 -6.29 16.73
N CYS A 3 4.23 -6.17 15.44
CA CYS A 3 3.38 -5.11 14.89
C CYS A 3 2.27 -5.73 14.03
N ASP A 4 1.05 -5.21 14.12
CA ASP A 4 -0.10 -5.72 13.37
C ASP A 4 -0.11 -5.31 11.89
N ALA A 5 0.50 -4.16 11.56
CA ALA A 5 0.61 -3.64 10.20
C ALA A 5 1.77 -2.65 10.06
N LEU A 6 2.26 -2.49 8.82
CA LEU A 6 3.20 -1.45 8.42
C LEU A 6 2.45 -0.34 7.66
N LEU A 7 2.45 0.88 8.18
CA LEU A 7 1.78 2.00 7.52
C LEU A 7 2.79 2.84 6.73
N LYS A 8 2.57 2.95 5.42
CA LYS A 8 3.40 3.75 4.52
C LYS A 8 2.63 4.99 4.06
N ALA A 9 3.03 6.14 4.59
CA ALA A 9 2.53 7.43 4.13
C ALA A 9 3.18 7.82 2.79
N THR A 10 2.36 8.28 1.83
CA THR A 10 2.75 8.72 0.48
C THR A 10 2.09 10.06 0.12
N GLN A 11 2.53 10.68 -0.99
CA GLN A 11 1.89 11.90 -1.50
C GLN A 11 0.55 11.62 -2.19
N VAL A 12 0.41 10.43 -2.76
CA VAL A 12 -0.82 9.87 -3.34
C VAL A 12 -1.54 9.00 -2.32
N ASP A 13 -2.81 8.70 -2.56
CA ASP A 13 -3.74 8.00 -1.65
C ASP A 13 -3.73 6.47 -1.79
N GLY A 14 -2.71 5.91 -2.43
CA GLY A 14 -2.54 4.47 -2.54
C GLY A 14 -1.52 4.08 -3.59
N VAL A 15 -1.58 2.82 -3.99
CA VAL A 15 -0.79 2.25 -5.07
C VAL A 15 -1.60 2.29 -6.36
N TYR A 16 -0.97 2.71 -7.44
CA TYR A 16 -1.59 2.86 -8.75
C TYR A 16 -0.91 1.96 -9.78
N SER A 17 -1.66 1.57 -10.82
CA SER A 17 -1.16 0.80 -11.96
C SER A 17 -0.08 1.54 -12.78
N ALA A 18 -0.05 2.87 -12.68
CA ALA A 18 0.92 3.75 -13.29
C ALA A 18 1.01 5.04 -12.46
N ASP A 19 1.99 5.89 -12.73
CA ASP A 19 2.11 7.21 -12.10
C ASP A 19 0.85 8.05 -12.41
N PRO A 20 0.01 8.37 -11.41
CA PRO A 20 -1.26 9.06 -11.64
C PRO A 20 -1.08 10.54 -12.04
N GLU A 21 0.10 11.13 -11.78
CA GLU A 21 0.38 12.50 -12.23
C GLU A 21 0.72 12.55 -13.73
N LYS A 22 1.22 11.45 -14.29
CA LYS A 22 1.61 11.34 -15.70
C LYS A 22 0.60 10.58 -16.54
N THR A 23 -0.17 9.68 -15.93
CA THR A 23 -1.07 8.76 -16.61
C THR A 23 -2.50 9.00 -16.12
N PRO A 24 -3.34 9.74 -16.88
CA PRO A 24 -4.71 10.08 -16.47
C PRO A 24 -5.59 8.85 -16.18
N ASN A 25 -5.29 7.73 -16.82
CA ASN A 25 -6.02 6.47 -16.69
C ASN A 25 -5.43 5.53 -15.62
N ALA A 26 -4.50 6.00 -14.78
CA ALA A 26 -3.94 5.20 -13.71
C ALA A 26 -5.04 4.76 -12.74
N ARG A 27 -5.12 3.46 -12.46
CA ARG A 27 -6.12 2.90 -11.55
C ARG A 27 -5.48 2.64 -10.20
N ARG A 28 -6.11 3.15 -9.13
CA ARG A 28 -5.73 2.81 -7.76
C ARG A 28 -6.15 1.37 -7.47
N TYR A 29 -5.30 0.63 -6.81
CA TYR A 29 -5.64 -0.69 -6.27
C TYR A 29 -6.19 -0.53 -4.86
N ASP A 30 -7.24 -1.26 -4.49
CA ASP A 30 -7.69 -1.32 -3.10
C ASP A 30 -6.91 -2.38 -2.31
N ARG A 31 -6.61 -3.51 -2.95
CA ARG A 31 -5.81 -4.60 -2.38
C ARG A 31 -4.84 -5.15 -3.42
N LEU A 32 -3.64 -5.51 -2.97
CA LEU A 32 -2.61 -6.17 -3.77
C LEU A 32 -2.00 -7.31 -2.96
N THR A 33 -1.50 -8.34 -3.63
CA THR A 33 -0.63 -9.31 -2.96
C THR A 33 0.82 -8.82 -2.99
N TYR A 34 1.67 -9.32 -2.08
CA TYR A 34 3.12 -9.08 -2.18
C TYR A 34 3.68 -9.49 -3.55
N ASP A 35 3.18 -10.58 -4.12
CA ASP A 35 3.60 -11.05 -5.44
C ASP A 35 3.13 -10.12 -6.57
N ASP A 36 1.96 -9.49 -6.46
CA ASP A 36 1.50 -8.51 -7.45
C ASP A 36 2.43 -7.30 -7.49
N VAL A 37 2.83 -6.81 -6.32
CA VAL A 37 3.76 -5.67 -6.19
C VAL A 37 5.10 -5.98 -6.85
N LEU A 38 5.64 -7.18 -6.61
CA LEU A 38 6.91 -7.61 -7.18
C LEU A 38 6.81 -7.86 -8.69
N LYS A 39 5.73 -8.51 -9.16
CA LYS A 39 5.54 -8.84 -10.59
C LYS A 39 5.29 -7.60 -11.45
N GLN A 40 4.58 -6.62 -10.91
CA GLN A 40 4.22 -5.40 -11.64
C GLN A 40 5.26 -4.27 -11.46
N ASP A 41 6.39 -4.52 -10.78
CA ASP A 41 7.41 -3.51 -10.43
C ASP A 41 6.78 -2.23 -9.85
N LEU A 42 5.78 -2.38 -8.97
CA LEU A 42 5.11 -1.23 -8.35
C LEU A 42 6.08 -0.65 -7.32
N ARG A 43 6.81 0.39 -7.72
CA ARG A 43 7.91 1.05 -6.99
C ARG A 43 7.47 1.81 -5.74
N ILE A 44 6.77 1.15 -4.83
CA ILE A 44 6.17 1.73 -3.62
C ILE A 44 7.18 1.74 -2.46
N MET A 45 8.02 0.72 -2.42
CA MET A 45 9.06 0.47 -1.41
C MET A 45 10.19 -0.32 -2.06
N ASP A 46 11.35 -0.39 -1.41
CA ASP A 46 12.40 -1.28 -1.88
C ASP A 46 11.98 -2.76 -1.77
N GLY A 47 12.50 -3.59 -2.67
CA GLY A 47 12.12 -5.00 -2.74
C GLY A 47 12.49 -5.80 -1.47
N ALA A 48 13.54 -5.40 -0.74
CA ALA A 48 13.96 -6.09 0.47
C ALA A 48 12.99 -5.85 1.64
N ALA A 49 12.46 -4.63 1.78
CA ALA A 49 11.43 -4.31 2.77
C ALA A 49 10.11 -5.03 2.47
N ILE A 50 9.73 -5.16 1.19
CA ILE A 50 8.55 -5.95 0.80
C ILE A 50 8.76 -7.42 1.14
N ALA A 51 9.95 -7.98 0.84
CA ALA A 51 10.27 -9.36 1.19
C ALA A 51 10.22 -9.59 2.71
N LEU A 52 10.78 -8.66 3.50
CA LEU A 52 10.75 -8.74 4.96
C LEU A 52 9.31 -8.69 5.50
N ALA A 53 8.45 -7.82 4.95
CA ALA A 53 7.05 -7.74 5.33
C ALA A 53 6.29 -9.03 4.98
N ARG A 54 6.55 -9.61 3.80
CA ARG A 54 6.00 -10.91 3.37
C ARG A 54 6.38 -12.04 4.32
N ASP A 55 7.67 -12.17 4.63
CA ASP A 55 8.19 -13.26 5.47
C ASP A 55 7.62 -13.21 6.89
N ASN A 56 7.38 -12.00 7.40
CA ASN A 56 6.76 -11.80 8.72
C ASN A 56 5.22 -11.72 8.65
N ARG A 57 4.61 -11.86 7.47
CA ARG A 57 3.16 -11.70 7.23
C ARG A 57 2.60 -10.37 7.77
N ILE A 58 3.38 -9.30 7.67
CA ILE A 58 2.98 -7.97 8.13
C ILE A 58 2.30 -7.25 6.95
N PRO A 59 0.99 -6.97 7.02
CA PRO A 59 0.29 -6.24 5.97
C PRO A 59 0.84 -4.81 5.87
N ILE A 60 0.97 -4.31 4.64
CA ILE A 60 1.42 -2.95 4.37
C ILE A 60 0.21 -2.12 3.95
N ILE A 61 -0.01 -0.99 4.60
CA ILE A 61 -1.12 -0.09 4.30
C ILE A 61 -0.55 1.21 3.75
N VAL A 62 -0.79 1.48 2.47
CA VAL A 62 -0.31 2.67 1.76
C VAL A 62 -1.43 3.71 1.73
N PHE A 63 -1.16 4.92 2.21
CA PHE A 63 -2.16 5.98 2.32
C PHE A 63 -1.58 7.37 2.10
N SER A 64 -2.44 8.35 1.81
CA SER A 64 -2.00 9.75 1.62
C SER A 64 -1.77 10.47 2.94
N ILE A 65 -0.63 11.15 3.07
CA ILE A 65 -0.37 12.09 4.17
C ILE A 65 -1.10 13.42 4.01
N LYS A 66 -1.53 13.76 2.79
CA LYS A 66 -2.21 15.04 2.49
C LYS A 66 -3.63 15.08 3.03
N SER A 67 -4.25 13.91 3.24
CA SER A 67 -5.60 13.85 3.78
C SER A 67 -5.60 14.20 5.26
N GLN A 68 -6.25 15.30 5.63
CA GLN A 68 -6.41 15.68 7.03
C GLN A 68 -7.17 14.58 7.77
N GLY A 69 -6.57 14.00 8.82
CA GLY A 69 -7.12 12.83 9.51
C GLY A 69 -7.01 11.51 8.74
N GLY A 70 -6.26 11.46 7.63
CA GLY A 70 -6.12 10.27 6.78
C GLY A 70 -5.62 9.04 7.53
N LEU A 71 -4.63 9.20 8.41
CA LEU A 71 -4.14 8.12 9.26
C LEU A 71 -5.26 7.55 10.16
N ALA A 72 -6.01 8.42 10.84
CA ALA A 72 -7.10 7.98 11.72
C ALA A 72 -8.24 7.31 10.93
N ALA A 73 -8.57 7.82 9.75
CA ALA A 73 -9.57 7.24 8.87
C ALA A 73 -9.16 5.84 8.38
N VAL A 74 -7.89 5.67 8.00
CA VAL A 74 -7.32 4.39 7.56
C VAL A 74 -7.30 3.38 8.70
N LEU A 75 -6.89 3.78 9.91
CA LEU A 75 -6.95 2.92 11.10
C LEU A 75 -8.39 2.49 11.45
N GLN A 76 -9.40 3.28 11.07
CA GLN A 76 -10.82 2.94 11.22
C GLN A 76 -11.41 2.18 10.01
N GLY A 77 -10.63 1.91 8.97
CA GLY A 77 -11.10 1.27 7.73
C GLY A 77 -11.99 2.15 6.85
N LYS A 78 -11.98 3.47 7.04
CA LYS A 78 -12.85 4.45 6.35
C LYS A 78 -12.11 5.42 5.43
N GLY A 79 -10.81 5.21 5.20
CA GLY A 79 -9.95 6.10 4.39
C GLY A 79 -9.43 5.43 3.12
N SER A 80 -9.18 6.24 2.08
CA SER A 80 -8.51 5.79 0.86
C SER A 80 -7.12 5.26 1.19
N SER A 81 -6.91 3.99 0.89
CA SER A 81 -5.64 3.31 1.06
C SER A 81 -5.57 2.09 0.15
N THR A 82 -4.36 1.57 -0.02
CA THR A 82 -4.14 0.26 -0.62
C THR A 82 -3.53 -0.66 0.42
N THR A 83 -4.12 -1.84 0.60
CA THR A 83 -3.58 -2.88 1.47
C THR A 83 -2.78 -3.89 0.66
N ILE A 84 -1.55 -4.16 1.06
CA ILE A 84 -0.68 -5.19 0.49
C ILE A 84 -0.53 -6.30 1.52
N ASP A 85 -0.92 -7.51 1.18
CA ASP A 85 -0.82 -8.66 2.08
C ASP A 85 -0.56 -9.98 1.33
N GLY A 86 -0.61 -11.11 2.06
CA GLY A 86 -0.34 -12.44 1.50
C GLY A 86 -1.44 -13.00 0.60
N GLY A 87 -2.53 -12.26 0.36
CA GLY A 87 -3.71 -12.78 -0.31
C GLY A 87 -4.43 -13.79 0.58
N GLY A 88 -5.24 -13.29 1.52
CA GLY A 88 -6.13 -14.11 2.34
C GLY A 88 -7.59 -13.87 1.97
N ALA A 89 -8.26 -14.96 1.58
CA ALA A 89 -9.68 -15.16 1.87
C ALA A 89 -9.85 -15.41 3.38
#